data_AF-A0A562ZSV0-F1
#
_entry.id   AF-A0A562ZSV0-F1
#
_cell.length_a   1.000
_cell.length_b   1.000
_cell.length_c   1.000
_cell.angle_alpha   90.00
_cell.angle_beta   90.00
_cell.angle_gamma   90.00
#
_symmetry.space_group_name_H-M   'P 1'
#
loop_
_entity.id
_entity.type
_entity.pdbx_description
1 polymer ?
#
loop_
_entity_poly.entity_id
_entity_poly.type
_entity_poly.pdbx_seq_one_letter_code
_entity_poly.pdbx_strand_id
1 'polypeptide(L)'
;MISSQRLEQLGADISIAGALLLALTIPASRWGWVLFLCANGFWLAFALRLRYAGLIRQTLVFCATSVLGIMNSFWPGNPVQVWLQATLS
;
A
#
# COMPACT_ATOMS: atom_id res chain seq x y z
N MET A 1 24.64 -5.14 -0.58
CA MET A 1 23.34 -5.67 -0.09
C MET A 1 22.75 -4.71 0.92
N ILE A 2 21.50 -4.26 0.76
CA ILE A 2 20.78 -3.53 1.82
C ILE A 2 20.54 -4.48 2.99
N SER A 3 20.73 -4.07 4.24
CA SER A 3 20.49 -4.92 5.43
C SER A 3 19.00 -5.10 5.71
N SER A 4 18.60 -6.17 6.42
CA SER A 4 17.19 -6.39 6.80
C SER A 4 16.67 -5.24 7.69
N GLN A 5 17.48 -4.75 8.62
CA GLN A 5 17.13 -3.60 9.46
C GLN A 5 16.84 -2.32 8.64
N ARG A 6 17.61 -2.07 7.56
CA ARG A 6 17.33 -0.93 6.67
C ARG A 6 16.04 -1.12 5.87
N LEU A 7 15.71 -2.34 5.45
CA LEU A 7 14.43 -2.61 4.78
C LEU A 7 13.25 -2.38 5.72
N GLU A 8 13.36 -2.86 6.96
CA GLU A 8 12.37 -2.65 8.01
C GLU A 8 12.15 -1.16 8.26
N GLN A 9 13.23 -0.41 8.47
CA GLN A 9 13.17 1.02 8.74
C GLN A 9 12.55 1.80 7.57
N LEU A 10 13.01 1.56 6.33
CA LEU A 10 12.44 2.22 5.15
C LEU A 10 10.96 1.85 4.95
N GLY A 11 10.60 0.59 5.16
CA GLY A 11 9.21 0.15 5.13
C GLY A 11 8.36 0.88 6.16
N ALA A 12 8.83 0.99 7.40
CA ALA A 12 8.15 1.67 8.49
C ALA A 12 7.98 3.18 8.22
N ASP A 13 9.06 3.89 7.89
CA ASP A 13 9.05 5.33 7.68
C ASP A 13 8.12 5.74 6.53
N ILE A 14 8.16 4.99 5.43
CA ILE A 14 7.29 5.24 4.27
C ILE A 14 5.83 4.87 4.59
N SER A 15 5.58 3.77 5.32
CA SER A 15 4.23 3.42 5.78
C SER A 15 3.63 4.51 6.68
N ILE A 16 4.42 5.07 7.61
CA ILE A 16 3.99 6.16 8.50
C ILE A 16 3.66 7.41 7.69
N ALA A 17 4.54 7.80 6.76
CA ALA A 17 4.30 8.96 5.90
C ALA A 17 3.06 8.78 5.02
N GLY A 18 2.86 7.58 4.44
CA GLY A 18 1.68 7.23 3.66
C GLY A 18 0.38 7.29 4.48
N ALA A 19 0.41 6.73 5.69
CA ALA A 19 -0.72 6.77 6.62
C ALA A 19 -1.09 8.21 7.01
N LEU A 20 -0.09 9.02 7.38
CA LEU A 20 -0.28 10.43 7.70
C LEU A 20 -0.89 11.17 6.52
N LEU A 21 -0.35 10.99 5.31
CA LEU A 21 -0.82 11.67 4.13
C LEU A 21 -2.29 11.33 3.82
N LEU A 22 -2.69 10.07 3.98
CA LEU A 22 -4.10 9.66 3.84
C LEU A 22 -4.99 10.24 4.94
N ALA A 23 -4.51 10.28 6.19
CA ALA A 23 -5.25 10.81 7.32
C ALA A 23 -5.51 12.33 7.24
N LEU A 24 -4.66 13.08 6.52
CA LEU A 24 -4.82 14.53 6.37
C LEU A 24 -6.02 14.94 5.51
N THR A 25 -6.60 14.05 4.70
CA THR A 25 -7.78 14.35 3.84
C THR A 25 -7.63 15.58 2.92
N ILE A 26 -6.40 15.88 2.50
CA ILE A 26 -6.07 16.99 1.60
C ILE A 26 -5.94 16.52 0.14
N PRO A 27 -5.85 17.40 -0.87
CA PRO A 27 -5.66 16.98 -2.26
C PRO A 27 -4.42 16.11 -2.51
N ALA A 28 -3.41 16.22 -1.65
CA ALA A 28 -2.21 15.37 -1.68
C ALA A 28 -2.43 13.96 -1.11
N SER A 29 -3.53 13.70 -0.38
CA SER A 29 -3.80 12.42 0.29
C SER A 29 -3.81 11.21 -0.66
N ARG A 30 -4.17 11.41 -1.93
CA ARG A 30 -4.09 10.38 -2.99
C ARG A 30 -2.71 9.74 -3.14
N TRP A 31 -1.64 10.50 -2.85
CA TRP A 31 -0.27 10.00 -2.93
C TRP A 31 0.08 9.04 -1.78
N GLY A 32 -0.70 9.01 -0.70
CA GLY A 32 -0.45 8.08 0.41
C GLY A 32 -0.62 6.62 -0.01
N TRP A 33 -1.50 6.33 -0.99
CA TRP A 33 -1.59 4.99 -1.58
C TRP A 33 -0.34 4.58 -2.37
N VAL A 34 0.29 5.54 -3.04
CA VAL A 34 1.57 5.32 -3.75
C VAL A 34 2.68 5.03 -2.75
N LEU A 35 2.75 5.80 -1.66
CA LEU A 35 3.69 5.55 -0.55
C LEU A 35 3.47 4.16 0.06
N PHE A 36 2.22 3.76 0.30
CA PHE A 36 1.94 2.42 0.80
C PHE A 36 2.37 1.32 -0.18
N LEU A 37 2.17 1.50 -1.49
CA LEU A 37 2.64 0.54 -2.48
C LEU A 37 4.18 0.41 -2.45
N CYS A 38 4.90 1.53 -2.36
CA CYS A 38 6.35 1.52 -2.19
C CYS A 38 6.78 0.84 -0.87
N ALA A 39 6.13 1.17 0.25
CA ALA A 39 6.39 0.57 1.56
C ALA A 39 6.19 -0.95 1.55
N ASN A 40 5.13 -1.43 0.88
CA ASN A 40 4.88 -2.86 0.72
C ASN A 40 6.01 -3.56 -0.05
N GLY A 41 6.68 -2.88 -0.98
CA GLY A 41 7.88 -3.42 -1.62
C GLY A 41 9.01 -3.70 -0.63
N PHE A 42 9.27 -2.76 0.30
CA PHE A 42 10.26 -2.94 1.35
C PHE A 42 9.86 -4.02 2.36
N TRP A 43 8.60 -4.02 2.80
CA TRP A 43 8.06 -5.04 3.71
C TRP A 43 8.08 -6.44 3.10
N LEU A 44 7.76 -6.58 1.81
CA LEU A 44 7.81 -7.86 1.12
C LEU A 44 9.24 -8.38 1.04
N ALA A 45 10.20 -7.52 0.68
CA ALA A 45 11.61 -7.89 0.66
C ALA A 45 12.13 -8.29 2.06
N PHE A 46 11.73 -7.57 3.10
CA PHE A 46 12.06 -7.90 4.49
C PHE A 46 11.47 -9.26 4.91
N ALA A 47 10.18 -9.45 4.66
CA ALA A 47 9.44 -10.65 5.04
C ALA A 47 9.95 -11.90 4.31
N LEU A 48 10.31 -11.78 3.02
CA LEU A 48 10.90 -12.87 2.25
C LEU A 48 12.28 -13.28 2.79
N ARG A 49 13.12 -12.30 3.15
CA ARG A 49 14.47 -12.59 3.69
C ARG A 49 14.43 -13.31 5.03
N LEU A 50 13.50 -12.92 5.90
CA LEU A 50 13.35 -13.49 7.23
C LEU A 50 12.29 -14.61 7.30
N ARG A 51 11.70 -14.98 6.15
CA ARG A 51 10.69 -16.04 5.98
C ARG A 51 9.44 -15.86 6.85
N TYR A 52 8.98 -14.63 7.04
CA TYR A 52 7.75 -14.33 7.77
C TYR A 52 6.50 -14.53 6.91
N ALA A 53 5.96 -15.76 6.89
CA ALA A 53 4.81 -16.12 6.05
C ALA A 53 3.54 -15.27 6.31
N GLY A 54 3.27 -14.92 7.57
CA GLY A 54 2.15 -14.02 7.92
C GLY A 54 2.31 -12.63 7.29
N LEU A 55 3.50 -12.06 7.42
CA LEU A 55 3.84 -10.74 6.89
C LEU A 55 3.86 -10.73 5.35
N ILE A 56 4.31 -11.81 4.70
CA ILE A 56 4.22 -11.97 3.24
C ILE A 56 2.76 -11.91 2.79
N ARG A 57 1.88 -12.71 3.40
CA ARG A 57 0.44 -12.73 3.04
C ARG A 57 -0.20 -11.36 3.23
N GLN A 58 0.04 -10.72 4.38
CA GLN A 58 -0.46 -9.39 4.67
C GLN A 58 0.01 -8.37 3.63
N THR A 59 1.31 -8.37 3.32
CA THR A 59 1.90 -7.41 2.38
C THR A 59 1.38 -7.60 0.96
N LEU A 60 1.08 -8.83 0.53
CA LEU A 60 0.45 -9.08 -0.77
C LEU A 60 -0.96 -8.50 -0.86
N VAL A 61 -1.77 -8.69 0.19
CA VAL A 61 -3.11 -8.09 0.27
C VAL A 61 -2.99 -6.57 0.29
N PHE A 62 -2.05 -6.02 1.07
CA PHE A 62 -1.82 -4.58 1.11
C PHE A 62 -1.32 -4.01 -0.22
N CYS A 63 -0.52 -4.74 -1.01
CA CYS A 63 -0.20 -4.34 -2.37
C CYS A 63 -1.47 -4.20 -3.23
N ALA A 64 -2.35 -5.19 -3.18
CA ALA A 64 -3.60 -5.17 -3.94
C ALA A 64 -4.51 -4.02 -3.50
N THR A 65 -4.68 -3.78 -2.19
CA THR A 65 -5.48 -2.66 -1.69
C THR A 65 -4.86 -1.32 -2.01
N SER A 66 -3.52 -1.19 -1.98
CA SER A 66 -2.84 0.05 -2.38
C SER A 66 -3.04 0.35 -3.86
N VAL A 67 -2.97 -0.65 -4.74
CA VAL A 67 -3.28 -0.50 -6.17
C VAL A 67 -4.73 -0.05 -6.36
N LEU A 68 -5.69 -0.68 -5.68
CA LEU A 68 -7.08 -0.26 -5.71
C LEU A 68 -7.27 1.18 -5.21
N GLY A 69 -6.59 1.56 -4.13
CA GLY A 69 -6.58 2.93 -3.60
C GLY A 69 -6.03 3.96 -4.60
N ILE A 70 -4.95 3.62 -5.31
CA ILE A 70 -4.41 4.42 -6.43
C ILE A 70 -5.47 4.55 -7.53
N MET A 71 -6.05 3.43 -7.98
CA MET A 71 -7.07 3.46 -9.04
C MET A 71 -8.24 4.36 -8.66
N ASN A 72 -8.75 4.26 -7.44
CA ASN A 72 -9.87 5.07 -6.96
C ASN A 72 -9.51 6.55 -6.83
N SER A 73 -8.25 6.87 -6.55
CA SER A 73 -7.82 8.25 -6.32
C SER A 73 -7.45 9.00 -7.61
N PHE A 74 -6.94 8.28 -8.62
CA PHE A 74 -6.48 8.88 -9.88
C PHE A 74 -7.45 8.65 -11.06
N TRP A 75 -8.27 7.59 -11.01
CA TRP A 75 -9.27 7.27 -12.03
C TRP A 75 -10.66 7.02 -11.39
N PRO A 76 -11.39 8.08 -11.04
CA PRO A 76 -12.80 7.97 -10.63
C PRO A 76 -13.63 7.33 -11.74
N GLY A 77 -14.45 6.32 -11.39
CA GLY A 77 -15.24 5.55 -12.36
C GLY A 77 -14.48 4.39 -12.99
N ASN A 78 -13.39 3.93 -12.37
CA ASN A 78 -12.68 2.75 -12.85
C ASN A 78 -13.60 1.49 -12.83
N PRO A 79 -13.29 0.46 -13.64
CA PRO A 79 -14.15 -0.73 -13.76
C PRO A 79 -14.43 -1.43 -12.43
N VAL A 80 -13.51 -1.37 -11.48
CA VAL A 80 -13.69 -1.98 -10.15
C VAL A 80 -14.77 -1.22 -9.37
N GLN A 81 -14.75 0.11 -9.38
CA GLN A 81 -15.80 0.92 -8.75
C GLN A 81 -17.17 0.68 -9.40
N VAL A 82 -17.23 0.65 -10.73
CA VAL A 82 -18.47 0.40 -11.46
C VAL A 82 -19.03 -0.98 -11.11
N TRP A 83 -18.18 -2.02 -11.10
CA TRP A 83 -18.59 -3.37 -10.74
C TRP A 83 -19.06 -3.48 -9.28
N LEU A 84 -18.35 -2.84 -8.34
CA LEU A 84 -18.73 -2.81 -6.93
C LEU A 84 -20.08 -2.11 -6.73
N GLN A 85 -20.31 -0.98 -7.40
CA GLN A 85 -21.59 -0.28 -7.35
C GLN A 85 -22.72 -1.14 -7.92
N ALA A 86 -22.50 -1.82 -9.05
CA ALA A 86 -23.52 -2.67 -9.67
C ALA A 86 -23.84 -3.95 -8.87
N THR A 87 -22.89 -4.48 -8.09
CA THR A 87 -23.06 -5.73 -7.35
C THR A 87 -23.62 -5.52 -5.94
N LEU A 88 -23.36 -4.35 -5.34
CA LEU A 88 -23.74 -4.03 -3.95
C LEU A 88 -24.90 -3.03 -3.84
N SER A 89 -25.55 -2.65 -4.96
CA SER A 89 -26.79 -1.86 -4.99
C SER A 89 -28.01 -2.73 -5.21
#